data_AF-A0A1I5GAY7-F1
#
_entry.id   AF-A0A1I5GAY7-F1
#
_cell.length_a   1.000
_cell.length_b   1.000
_cell.length_c   1.000
_cell.angle_alpha   90.00
_cell.angle_beta   90.00
_cell.angle_gamma   90.00
#
_symmetry.space_group_name_H-M   'P 1'
#
loop_
_entity.id
_entity.type
_entity.pdbx_description
1 polymer ?
#
loop_
_entity_poly.entity_id
_entity_poly.type
_entity_poly.pdbx_seq_one_letter_code
_entity_poly.pdbx_strand_id
1 'polypeptide(L)'
;MIDFKFQPSTYFSEEVSSVLLVKLHYPESTWGEQISIYAHQMDFKIHLEAVDFYGNDYMLYPSKIEEPFNLEDLIYLIEGMQVNQDELDGKMELVLDGVPEASSAFYPELEKYFEEKRRSFGL
;
A
#
# COMPACT_ATOMS: atom_id res chain seq x y z
N MET A 1 -18.95 5.95 -10.06
CA MET A 1 -17.97 7.04 -10.03
C MET A 1 -17.18 6.81 -8.77
N ILE A 2 -15.85 6.82 -8.83
CA ILE A 2 -15.00 6.56 -7.68
C ILE A 2 -15.11 7.75 -6.71
N ASP A 3 -15.45 7.49 -5.45
CA ASP A 3 -15.47 8.44 -4.35
C ASP A 3 -14.08 8.54 -3.72
N PHE A 4 -13.26 9.41 -4.29
CA PHE A 4 -11.92 9.71 -3.80
C PHE A 4 -11.89 10.28 -2.38
N LYS A 5 -13.02 10.79 -1.87
CA LYS A 5 -13.13 11.34 -0.51
C LYS A 5 -13.64 10.33 0.51
N PHE A 6 -13.95 9.10 0.09
CA PHE A 6 -14.31 8.03 1.01
C PHE A 6 -13.19 7.78 2.02
N GLN A 7 -13.54 7.83 3.30
CA GLN A 7 -12.62 7.64 4.43
C GLN A 7 -13.26 6.69 5.44
N PRO A 8 -12.62 5.55 5.78
CA PRO A 8 -13.08 4.67 6.85
C PRO A 8 -13.11 5.40 8.19
N SER A 9 -14.08 5.09 9.05
CA SER A 9 -14.16 5.68 10.39
C SER A 9 -13.03 5.21 11.31
N THR A 10 -12.55 3.98 11.14
CA THR A 10 -11.44 3.38 11.88
C THR A 10 -10.88 2.18 11.11
N TYR A 11 -9.62 1.85 11.33
CA TYR A 11 -9.04 0.57 10.89
C TYR A 11 -9.13 -0.52 11.96
N PHE A 12 -9.35 -0.13 13.21
CA PHE A 12 -9.14 -0.96 14.39
C PHE A 12 -10.44 -1.28 15.11
N SER A 13 -10.46 -2.43 15.78
CA SER A 13 -11.49 -2.85 16.74
C SER A 13 -10.89 -2.97 18.14
N GLU A 14 -11.72 -3.20 19.16
CA GLU A 14 -11.26 -3.30 20.56
C GLU A 14 -10.18 -4.38 20.78
N GLU A 15 -10.16 -5.42 19.95
CA GLU A 15 -9.26 -6.57 20.07
C GLU A 15 -8.08 -6.52 19.09
N VAL A 16 -8.10 -5.62 18.10
CA VAL A 16 -7.17 -5.63 16.97
C VAL A 16 -6.50 -4.27 16.82
N SER A 17 -5.21 -4.21 17.15
CA SER A 17 -4.36 -3.03 16.99
C SER A 17 -3.49 -3.08 15.73
N SER A 18 -3.58 -4.13 14.92
CA SER A 18 -2.80 -4.29 13.69
C SER A 18 -3.64 -4.97 12.63
N VAL A 19 -3.74 -4.36 11.45
CA VAL A 19 -4.58 -4.87 10.36
C VAL A 19 -3.84 -4.83 9.03
N LEU A 20 -4.19 -5.76 8.16
CA LEU A 20 -3.79 -5.72 6.76
C LEU A 20 -4.65 -4.68 6.03
N LEU A 21 -4.03 -3.57 5.64
CA LEU A 21 -4.70 -2.43 5.01
C LEU A 21 -4.88 -2.66 3.51
N VAL A 22 -3.81 -3.01 2.81
CA VAL A 22 -3.79 -3.20 1.35
C VAL A 22 -2.93 -4.40 0.98
N LYS A 23 -3.36 -5.16 -0.02
CA LYS A 23 -2.52 -6.11 -0.76
C LYS A 23 -2.26 -5.56 -2.16
N LEU A 24 -1.00 -5.53 -2.55
CA LEU A 24 -0.52 -5.11 -3.85
C LEU A 24 0.15 -6.29 -4.54
N HIS A 25 -0.16 -6.49 -5.81
CA HIS A 25 0.54 -7.42 -6.67
C HIS A 25 1.01 -6.66 -7.91
N TYR A 26 2.28 -6.80 -8.27
CA TYR A 26 2.89 -6.15 -9.43
C TYR A 26 3.27 -7.23 -10.46
N PRO A 27 2.34 -7.65 -11.34
CA PRO A 27 2.59 -8.70 -12.33
C PRO A 27 3.74 -8.40 -13.30
N GLU A 28 3.98 -7.12 -13.57
CA GLU A 28 4.99 -6.65 -14.52
C GLU A 28 6.40 -6.56 -13.92
N SER A 29 6.49 -6.59 -12.59
CA SER A 29 7.78 -6.57 -11.91
C SER A 29 8.51 -7.92 -12.09
N THR A 30 9.82 -7.94 -11.84
CA THR A 30 10.71 -9.04 -12.27
C THR A 30 10.26 -10.41 -11.78
N TRP A 31 9.62 -10.47 -10.60
CA TRP A 31 9.19 -11.71 -9.96
C TRP A 31 7.69 -11.77 -9.65
N GLY A 32 6.88 -10.82 -10.14
CA GLY A 32 5.47 -10.73 -9.76
C GLY A 32 5.31 -10.31 -8.30
N GLU A 33 5.93 -9.19 -7.94
CA GLU A 33 6.17 -8.74 -6.58
C GLU A 33 4.84 -8.57 -5.81
N GLN A 34 4.79 -9.11 -4.60
CA GLN A 34 3.64 -9.01 -3.72
C GLN A 34 4.01 -8.22 -2.47
N ILE A 35 3.29 -7.13 -2.23
CA ILE A 35 3.53 -6.23 -1.11
C ILE A 35 2.25 -6.10 -0.30
N SER A 36 2.37 -6.23 1.00
CA SER A 36 1.27 -6.01 1.95
C SER A 36 1.55 -4.75 2.76
N ILE A 37 0.60 -3.82 2.77
CA ILE A 37 0.66 -2.64 3.64
C ILE A 37 -0.19 -2.92 4.88
N TYR A 38 0.44 -2.83 6.05
CA TYR A 38 -0.19 -2.97 7.36
C TYR A 38 -0.36 -1.61 8.03
N ALA A 39 -1.42 -1.50 8.82
CA ALA A 39 -1.67 -0.37 9.71
C ALA A 39 -1.63 -0.86 11.16
N HIS A 40 -0.85 -0.17 11.99
CA HIS A 40 -0.66 -0.51 13.40
C HIS A 40 -1.01 0.68 14.29
N GLN A 41 -1.89 0.48 15.26
CA GLN A 41 -2.22 1.47 16.27
C GLN A 41 -1.13 1.44 17.36
N MET A 42 -0.28 2.47 17.39
CA MET A 42 0.81 2.61 18.36
C MET A 42 1.02 4.09 18.71
N ASP A 43 1.32 4.41 19.98
CA ASP A 43 1.60 5.79 20.42
C ASP A 43 0.54 6.83 20.00
N PHE A 44 -0.74 6.45 20.06
CA PHE A 44 -1.89 7.27 19.61
C PHE A 44 -1.84 7.66 18.13
N LYS A 45 -1.01 6.99 17.34
CA LYS A 45 -0.89 7.16 15.89
C LYS A 45 -1.11 5.82 15.18
N ILE A 46 -1.31 5.92 13.88
CA ILE A 46 -1.37 4.79 12.97
C ILE A 46 -0.04 4.75 12.26
N HIS A 47 0.73 3.70 12.52
CA HIS A 47 1.99 3.42 11.84
C HIS A 47 1.71 2.54 10.63
N LEU A 48 2.29 2.90 9.49
CA LEU A 48 2.15 2.16 8.24
C LEU A 48 3.45 1.41 7.96
N GLU A 49 3.32 0.15 7.59
CA GLU A 49 4.45 -0.73 7.28
C GLU A 49 4.16 -1.47 5.97
N ALA A 50 5.09 -1.44 5.02
CA ALA A 50 5.01 -2.23 3.80
C ALA A 50 5.97 -3.42 3.90
N VAL A 51 5.45 -4.62 3.65
CA VAL A 51 6.17 -5.88 3.81
C VAL A 51 6.02 -6.71 2.55
N ASP A 52 7.14 -7.25 2.07
CA ASP A 52 7.19 -8.25 1.01
C ASP A 52 7.77 -9.59 1.51
N PHE A 53 7.88 -10.58 0.64
CA PHE A 53 8.46 -11.87 0.98
C PHE A 53 9.99 -11.82 1.19
N TYR A 54 10.66 -10.87 0.55
CA TYR A 54 12.11 -10.82 0.47
C TYR A 54 12.76 -10.00 1.61
N GLY A 55 11.95 -9.33 2.44
CA GLY A 55 12.43 -8.52 3.56
C GLY A 55 13.08 -7.22 3.09
N ASN A 56 12.51 -6.60 2.05
CA ASN A 56 12.92 -5.28 1.61
C ASN A 56 12.30 -4.20 2.50
N ASP A 57 13.06 -3.13 2.68
CA ASP A 57 12.58 -1.96 3.39
C ASP A 57 11.92 -1.01 2.40
N TYR A 58 10.68 -0.63 2.69
CA TYR A 58 9.88 0.24 1.85
C TYR A 58 9.62 1.56 2.57
N MET A 59 9.92 2.65 1.88
CA MET A 59 9.68 3.99 2.35
C MET A 59 8.26 4.41 1.97
N LEU A 60 7.41 4.55 3.01
CA LEU A 60 6.06 5.06 2.91
C LEU A 60 6.00 6.52 3.33
N TYR A 61 5.31 7.35 2.55
CA TYR A 61 5.16 8.78 2.81
C TYR A 61 3.69 9.21 2.83
N PRO A 62 3.16 9.61 3.99
CA PRO A 62 3.75 9.50 5.34
C PRO A 62 3.75 8.05 5.84
N SER A 63 4.72 7.69 6.70
CA SER A 63 4.75 6.38 7.39
C SER A 63 3.95 6.36 8.70
N LYS A 64 3.45 7.53 9.14
CA LYS A 64 2.62 7.68 10.34
C LYS A 64 1.51 8.70 10.11
N ILE A 65 0.30 8.35 10.51
CA ILE A 65 -0.89 9.20 10.40
C ILE A 65 -1.67 9.23 11.71
N GLU A 66 -2.54 10.21 11.88
CA GLU A 66 -3.34 10.40 13.11
C GLU A 66 -4.75 9.83 12.97
N GLU A 67 -5.25 9.74 11.73
CA GLU A 67 -6.57 9.20 11.39
C GLU A 67 -6.48 8.39 10.07
N PRO A 68 -7.44 7.50 9.78
CA PRO A 68 -7.50 6.77 8.52
C PRO A 68 -7.43 7.70 7.30
N PHE A 69 -6.71 7.28 6.27
CA PHE A 69 -6.69 8.00 4.99
C PHE A 69 -8.06 8.01 4.30
N ASN A 70 -8.33 9.04 3.52
CA ASN A 70 -9.31 8.92 2.45
C ASN A 70 -8.73 8.10 1.28
N LEU A 71 -9.57 7.69 0.33
CA LEU A 71 -9.14 6.87 -0.80
C LEU A 71 -8.04 7.53 -1.64
N GLU A 72 -8.14 8.85 -1.87
CA GLU A 72 -7.13 9.61 -2.62
C GLU A 72 -5.76 9.58 -1.94
N ASP A 73 -5.70 9.82 -0.63
CA ASP A 73 -4.45 9.78 0.14
C ASP A 73 -3.83 8.38 0.14
N LEU A 74 -4.66 7.32 0.22
CA LEU A 74 -4.18 5.94 0.12
C LEU A 74 -3.60 5.64 -1.28
N ILE A 75 -4.23 6.13 -2.35
CA ILE A 75 -3.71 5.98 -3.71
C ILE A 75 -2.35 6.67 -3.82
N TYR A 76 -2.21 7.90 -3.30
CA TYR A 76 -0.94 8.61 -3.30
C TYR A 76 0.13 7.89 -2.48
N LEU A 77 -0.23 7.27 -1.35
CA LEU A 77 0.69 6.43 -0.58
C LEU A 77 1.23 5.27 -1.42
N ILE A 78 0.35 4.53 -2.12
CA ILE A 78 0.72 3.36 -2.93
C ILE A 78 1.62 3.79 -4.11
N GLU A 79 1.26 4.88 -4.79
CA GLU A 79 2.01 5.39 -5.96
C GLU A 79 3.32 6.06 -5.58
N GLY A 80 3.40 6.63 -4.38
CA GLY A 80 4.60 7.26 -3.83
C GLY A 80 5.53 6.30 -3.09
N MET A 81 5.17 5.02 -2.96
CA MET A 81 5.98 4.01 -2.27
C MET A 81 7.30 3.78 -3.01
N GLN A 82 8.41 3.74 -2.26
CA GLN A 82 9.75 3.53 -2.80
C GLN A 82 10.46 2.41 -2.05
N VAL A 83 11.27 1.61 -2.75
CA VAL A 83 12.20 0.67 -2.11
C VAL A 83 13.39 1.48 -1.57
N ASN A 84 13.76 1.27 -0.32
CA ASN A 84 14.94 1.89 0.26
C ASN A 84 16.21 1.29 -0.37
N GLN A 85 16.87 2.08 -1.23
CA GLN A 85 18.05 1.61 -1.98
C GLN A 85 19.37 1.72 -1.20
N ASP A 86 19.39 2.50 -0.12
CA ASP A 86 20.61 2.74 0.66
C ASP A 86 21.01 1.52 1.52
N GLU A 87 20.09 0.59 1.77
CA GLU A 87 20.33 -0.67 2.50
C GLU A 87 20.58 -1.89 1.58
N LEU A 88 20.73 -1.68 0.26
CA LEU A 88 20.92 -2.75 -0.73
C LEU A 88 22.35 -3.31 -0.79
N ASP A 89 23.13 -3.26 0.30
CA ASP A 89 24.49 -3.83 0.31
C ASP A 89 24.40 -5.38 0.31
N GLY A 90 24.31 -5.95 -0.89
CA GLY A 90 24.18 -7.40 -1.13
C GLY A 90 22.75 -7.93 -1.34
N LYS A 91 21.73 -7.06 -1.37
CA LYS A 91 20.34 -7.46 -1.71
C LYS A 91 20.07 -7.27 -3.20
N MET A 92 19.22 -8.12 -3.79
CA MET A 92 18.86 -8.04 -5.21
C MET A 92 18.14 -6.71 -5.49
N GLU A 93 18.53 -6.02 -6.56
CA GLU A 93 17.88 -4.78 -7.00
C GLU A 93 16.44 -5.09 -7.43
N LEU A 94 15.47 -4.55 -6.70
CA LEU A 94 14.05 -4.65 -7.04
C LEU A 94 13.61 -3.38 -7.75
N VAL A 95 13.02 -3.57 -8.92
CA VAL A 95 12.35 -2.54 -9.69
C VAL A 95 10.87 -2.87 -9.67
N LEU A 96 10.08 -2.08 -8.93
CA LEU A 96 8.63 -2.10 -9.04
C LEU A 96 8.26 -1.51 -10.40
N ASP A 97 7.82 -2.37 -11.30
CA ASP A 97 7.36 -2.02 -12.64
C ASP A 97 5.84 -2.21 -12.75
N GLY A 98 5.24 -1.37 -13.59
CA GLY A 98 3.81 -1.38 -13.89
C GLY A 98 2.92 -0.70 -12.84
N VAL A 99 1.63 -1.03 -12.93
CA VAL A 99 0.58 -0.52 -12.04
C VAL A 99 0.06 -1.71 -11.23
N PRO A 100 0.08 -1.69 -9.89
CA PRO A 100 -0.28 -2.85 -9.11
C PRO A 100 -1.76 -3.21 -9.26
N GLU A 101 -2.06 -4.49 -9.14
CA GLU A 101 -3.37 -4.97 -8.73
C GLU A 101 -3.49 -4.74 -7.22
N ALA A 102 -4.46 -3.91 -6.80
CA ALA A 102 -4.62 -3.51 -5.40
C ALA A 102 -5.95 -4.01 -4.84
N SER A 103 -5.94 -4.53 -3.61
CA SER A 103 -7.17 -4.92 -2.91
C SER A 103 -7.14 -4.50 -1.44
N SER A 104 -8.30 -4.12 -0.90
CA SER A 104 -8.45 -3.71 0.50
C SER A 104 -9.85 -4.04 1.00
N ALA A 105 -9.94 -4.49 2.25
CA ALA A 105 -11.23 -4.66 2.95
C ALA A 105 -11.81 -3.32 3.44
N PHE A 106 -10.99 -2.27 3.52
CA PHE A 106 -11.39 -0.96 4.05
C PHE A 106 -11.81 0.01 2.94
N TYR A 107 -11.29 -0.16 1.72
CA TYR A 107 -11.52 0.75 0.59
C TYR A 107 -12.17 0.00 -0.59
N PRO A 108 -13.52 -0.01 -0.66
CA PRO A 108 -14.26 -0.81 -1.64
C PRO A 108 -13.95 -0.49 -3.10
N GLU A 109 -13.50 0.73 -3.39
CA GLU A 109 -13.26 1.21 -4.76
C GLU A 109 -11.78 1.22 -5.15
N LEU A 110 -10.89 0.77 -4.26
CA LEU A 110 -9.45 0.71 -4.53
C LEU A 110 -9.13 -0.23 -5.70
N GLU A 111 -9.70 -1.44 -5.68
CA GLU A 111 -9.51 -2.45 -6.72
C GLU A 111 -9.95 -1.92 -8.08
N LYS A 112 -11.14 -1.32 -8.13
CA LYS A 112 -11.67 -0.72 -9.35
C LYS A 112 -10.78 0.41 -9.88
N TYR A 113 -10.25 1.28 -9.01
CA TYR A 113 -9.36 2.36 -9.43
C TYR A 113 -8.12 1.80 -10.13
N PHE A 114 -7.44 0.83 -9.51
CA PHE A 114 -6.23 0.24 -10.05
C PHE A 114 -6.48 -0.61 -11.30
N GLU A 115 -7.62 -1.31 -11.39
CA GLU A 115 -8.05 -1.99 -12.62
C GLU A 115 -8.25 -1.01 -13.80
N GLU A 116 -8.96 0.09 -13.57
CA GLU A 116 -9.18 1.12 -14.59
C GLU A 116 -7.85 1.77 -14.99
N LYS A 117 -6.95 2.00 -14.03
CA LYS A 117 -5.61 2.52 -14.29
C LYS A 117 -4.78 1.54 -15.12
N ARG A 118 -4.70 0.25 -14.76
CA ARG A 118 -3.99 -0.78 -15.54
C ARG A 118 -4.45 -0.80 -17.00
N ARG A 119 -5.78 -0.82 -17.23
CA ARG A 119 -6.36 -0.77 -18.59
C ARG A 119 -5.93 0.48 -19.37
N SER A 120 -5.84 1.64 -18.71
CA SER A 120 -5.40 2.89 -19.36
C SER A 120 -3.93 2.87 -19.79
N PHE A 121 -3.09 2.08 -19.12
CA PHE A 121 -1.69 1.84 -19.47
C PHE A 121 -1.50 0.68 -20.46
N GLY A 122 -2.58 -0.03 -20.82
CA GLY A 122 -2.52 -1.21 -21.71
C GLY A 122 -1.99 -2.48 -21.03
N LEU A 123 -2.09 -2.54 -19.70
CA LEU A 123 -1.72 -3.67 -18.84
C LEU A 123 -2.94 -4.53 -18.44
#